data_AF-K9RJ46-F1
#
_entry.id   AF-K9RJ46-F1
#
_cell.length_a   1.000
_cell.length_b   1.000
_cell.length_c   1.000
_cell.angle_alpha   90.00
_cell.angle_beta   90.00
_cell.angle_gamma   90.00
#
_symmetry.space_group_name_H-M   'P 1'
#
loop_
_entity.id
_entity.type
_entity.pdbx_description
1 polymer ?
#
loop_
_entity_poly.entity_id
_entity_poly.type
_entity_poly.pdbx_seq_one_letter_code
_entity_poly.pdbx_strand_id
1 'polypeptide(L)'
;MLKMKELTGSDNPFNGFTTTGHSAPAFTDIDGDGDLDVLVGQKTTASRTSIELIENKGNGKFVEVKGSQNPFWASPIGGLYTKPTFADTVNRQIF
;
A
#
# COMPACT_ATOMS: atom_id res chain seq x y z
N MET A 1 -11.48 13.38 -22.68
CA MET A 1 -11.75 13.31 -21.23
C MET A 1 -11.64 11.86 -20.80
N LEU A 2 -10.78 11.56 -19.83
CA LEU A 2 -10.73 10.22 -19.23
C LEU A 2 -12.06 9.95 -18.52
N LYS A 3 -12.71 8.82 -18.83
CA LYS A 3 -13.90 8.37 -18.11
C LYS A 3 -13.45 7.39 -17.03
N MET A 4 -13.74 7.71 -15.77
CA MET A 4 -13.55 6.75 -14.69
C MET A 4 -14.65 5.68 -14.79
N LYS A 5 -14.26 4.41 -14.71
CA LYS A 5 -15.16 3.26 -14.68
C LYS A 5 -14.84 2.47 -13.42
N GLU A 6 -15.87 2.13 -12.66
CA GLU A 6 -15.74 1.17 -11.57
C GLU A 6 -15.40 -0.23 -12.14
N LEU A 7 -14.38 -0.87 -11.55
CA LEU A 7 -14.03 -2.25 -11.83
C LEU A 7 -14.47 -3.11 -10.64
N THR A 8 -15.08 -4.26 -10.90
CA THR A 8 -15.62 -5.16 -9.87
C THR A 8 -15.23 -6.61 -10.15
N GLY A 9 -15.37 -7.49 -9.15
CA GLY A 9 -15.05 -8.91 -9.31
C GLY A 9 -13.61 -9.13 -9.78
N SER A 10 -13.42 -10.07 -10.72
CA SER A 10 -12.11 -10.37 -11.30
C SER A 10 -11.49 -9.24 -12.11
N ASP A 11 -12.28 -8.24 -12.52
CA ASP A 11 -11.76 -7.08 -13.27
C ASP A 11 -11.12 -6.04 -12.34
N ASN A 12 -11.38 -6.11 -11.03
CA ASN A 12 -10.75 -5.23 -10.06
C ASN A 12 -9.38 -5.82 -9.64
N PRO A 13 -8.25 -5.14 -9.93
CA PRO A 13 -6.92 -5.63 -9.54
C PRO A 13 -6.72 -5.68 -8.02
N PHE A 14 -7.57 -5.00 -7.25
CA PHE A 14 -7.58 -5.04 -5.79
C PHE A 14 -8.60 -6.03 -5.22
N ASN A 15 -9.23 -6.87 -6.06
CA ASN A 15 -10.18 -7.86 -5.58
C ASN A 15 -9.48 -8.88 -4.66
N GLY A 16 -10.06 -9.10 -3.48
CA GLY A 16 -9.50 -9.99 -2.46
C GLY A 16 -8.57 -9.30 -1.45
N PHE A 17 -8.15 -8.05 -1.70
CA PHE A 17 -7.53 -7.23 -0.66
C PHE A 17 -8.63 -6.62 0.21
N THR A 18 -8.51 -6.84 1.52
CA THR A 18 -9.41 -6.26 2.51
C THR A 18 -8.59 -5.52 3.52
N THR A 19 -9.00 -4.30 3.85
CA THR A 19 -8.34 -3.47 4.85
C THR A 19 -9.23 -3.38 6.07
N THR A 20 -8.63 -3.35 7.25
CA THR A 20 -9.37 -3.17 8.51
C THR A 20 -9.78 -1.70 8.69
N GLY A 21 -10.66 -1.44 9.66
CA GLY A 21 -11.23 -0.10 9.88
C GLY A 21 -10.17 1.00 9.98
N HIS A 22 -10.47 2.15 9.37
CA HIS A 22 -9.58 3.32 9.25
C HIS A 22 -8.35 3.12 8.37
N SER A 23 -8.53 2.51 7.21
CA SER A 23 -7.49 2.39 6.20
C SER A 23 -7.11 3.75 5.60
N ALA A 24 -5.80 3.94 5.42
CA ALA A 24 -5.23 5.11 4.75
C ALA A 24 -4.23 4.62 3.69
N PRO A 25 -4.67 4.41 2.43
CA PRO A 25 -3.78 4.01 1.35
C PRO A 25 -2.93 5.19 0.87
N ALA A 26 -1.69 4.91 0.49
CA ALA A 26 -0.82 5.80 -0.24
C ALA A 26 -0.08 5.02 -1.33
N PHE A 27 0.20 5.68 -2.46
CA PHE A 27 0.85 5.06 -3.62
C PHE A 27 2.26 5.61 -3.80
N THR A 28 3.22 4.72 -4.04
CA THR A 28 4.61 5.03 -4.41
C THR A 28 5.22 3.83 -5.11
N ASP A 29 6.23 4.05 -5.93
CA ASP A 29 7.14 3.00 -6.38
C ASP A 29 8.14 2.70 -5.23
N ILE A 30 7.99 1.56 -4.55
CA ILE A 30 8.82 1.21 -3.38
C ILE A 30 10.10 0.47 -3.74
N ASP A 31 10.08 -0.28 -4.84
CA ASP A 31 11.18 -1.16 -5.25
C ASP A 31 11.98 -0.61 -6.45
N GLY A 32 11.50 0.46 -7.08
CA GLY A 32 12.16 1.21 -8.14
C GLY A 32 11.94 0.61 -9.53
N ASP A 33 10.89 -0.17 -9.74
CA ASP A 33 10.62 -0.84 -11.01
C ASP A 33 9.75 -0.01 -11.98
N GLY A 34 9.27 1.16 -11.53
CA GLY A 34 8.52 2.12 -12.33
C GLY A 34 7.00 1.92 -12.30
N ASP A 35 6.49 1.02 -11.47
CA ASP A 35 5.06 0.92 -11.18
C ASP A 35 4.72 1.34 -9.73
N LEU A 36 3.46 1.74 -9.50
CA LEU A 36 3.05 2.22 -8.17
C LEU A 36 2.52 1.07 -7.31
N ASP A 37 3.15 0.90 -6.16
CA ASP A 37 2.70 0.04 -5.07
C ASP A 37 1.69 0.73 -4.17
N VAL A 38 1.10 -0.03 -3.24
CA VAL A 38 0.18 0.49 -2.23
C VAL A 38 0.70 0.20 -0.83
N LEU A 39 0.86 1.25 -0.03
CA LEU A 39 1.02 1.14 1.41
C LEU A 39 -0.30 1.46 2.08
N VAL A 40 -0.80 0.56 2.93
CA VAL A 40 -2.02 0.76 3.68
C VAL A 40 -1.71 0.82 5.16
N GLY A 41 -1.87 2.01 5.75
CA GLY A 41 -1.94 2.13 7.20
C GLY A 41 -3.27 1.56 7.68
N GLN A 42 -3.23 0.60 8.62
CA GLN A 42 -4.45 -0.03 9.13
C GLN A 42 -4.41 -0.35 10.63
N LYS A 43 -5.57 -0.34 11.27
CA LYS A 43 -5.73 -0.66 12.69
C LYS A 43 -6.06 -2.14 12.88
N THR A 44 -5.07 -2.93 13.30
CA THR A 44 -5.23 -4.38 13.49
C THR A 44 -5.84 -4.75 14.84
N THR A 45 -5.55 -4.01 15.91
CA THR A 45 -6.22 -4.13 17.22
C THR A 45 -6.41 -2.77 17.89
N ALA A 46 -7.01 -2.72 19.08
CA ALA A 46 -7.15 -1.47 19.84
C ALA A 46 -5.81 -0.75 20.12
N SER A 47 -4.69 -1.49 20.13
CA SER A 47 -3.36 -0.97 20.48
C SER A 47 -2.29 -1.26 19.43
N ARG A 48 -2.64 -1.86 18.28
CA ARG A 48 -1.69 -2.17 17.21
C ARG A 48 -2.17 -1.60 15.89
N THR A 49 -1.28 -0.87 15.25
CA THR A 49 -1.37 -0.43 13.87
C THR A 49 -0.29 -1.18 13.08
N SER A 50 -0.57 -1.51 11.83
CA SER A 50 0.43 -2.04 10.89
C SER A 50 0.39 -1.26 9.59
N ILE A 51 1.51 -1.27 8.87
CA ILE A 51 1.56 -0.86 7.48
C ILE A 51 1.58 -2.14 6.65
N GLU A 52 0.51 -2.38 5.89
CA GLU A 52 0.50 -3.40 4.84
C GLU A 52 1.17 -2.82 3.60
N LEU A 53 1.97 -3.66 2.93
CA LEU A 53 2.54 -3.35 1.63
C LEU A 53 1.92 -4.29 0.61
N ILE A 54 1.32 -3.72 -0.41
CA ILE A 54 0.79 -4.43 -1.57
C ILE A 54 1.64 -4.00 -2.75
N GLU A 55 2.48 -4.91 -3.21
CA GLU A 55 3.42 -4.70 -4.30
C GLU A 55 2.72 -4.94 -5.63
N ASN A 56 2.88 -4.02 -6.57
CA ASN A 56 2.46 -4.20 -7.93
C ASN A 56 3.59 -4.86 -8.72
N LYS A 57 3.28 -5.93 -9.46
CA LYS A 57 4.23 -6.73 -10.25
C LYS A 57 4.10 -6.44 -11.74
N GLY A 58 3.63 -5.24 -12.08
CA GLY A 58 3.26 -4.83 -13.40
C GLY A 58 1.91 -5.38 -13.87
N ASN A 59 1.35 -4.72 -14.88
CA ASN A 59 0.14 -5.16 -15.58
C ASN A 59 -1.07 -5.40 -14.65
N GLY A 60 -1.17 -4.64 -13.55
CA GLY A 60 -2.27 -4.74 -12.59
C GLY A 60 -2.25 -6.00 -11.73
N LYS A 61 -1.09 -6.63 -11.56
CA LYS A 61 -0.92 -7.81 -10.70
C LYS A 61 -0.38 -7.40 -9.34
N PHE A 62 -1.23 -7.42 -8.32
CA PHE A 62 -0.85 -7.03 -6.97
C PHE A 62 -0.61 -8.25 -6.07
N VAL A 63 0.40 -8.16 -5.20
CA VAL A 63 0.76 -9.20 -4.23
C VAL A 63 0.99 -8.56 -2.86
N GLU A 64 0.38 -9.10 -1.81
CA GLU A 64 0.65 -8.66 -0.44
C GLU A 64 2.05 -9.12 0.01
N VAL A 65 2.89 -8.18 0.43
CA VAL A 65 4.20 -8.47 1.02
C VAL A 65 4.04 -8.73 2.52
N LYS A 66 4.44 -9.93 2.97
CA LYS A 66 4.16 -10.43 4.33
C LYS A 66 5.42 -10.67 5.15
N GLY A 67 5.23 -10.64 6.48
CA GLY A 67 6.25 -11.05 7.44
C GLY A 67 7.56 -10.29 7.24
N SER A 68 8.69 -10.99 7.34
CA SER A 68 10.01 -10.35 7.28
C SER A 68 10.36 -9.67 5.96
N GLN A 69 9.60 -9.93 4.88
CA GLN A 69 9.79 -9.26 3.60
C GLN A 69 9.19 -7.86 3.58
N ASN A 70 8.18 -7.58 4.41
CA ASN A 70 7.61 -6.25 4.51
C ASN A 70 8.50 -5.43 5.46
N PRO A 71 9.27 -4.43 5.02
CA PRO A 71 10.20 -3.70 5.89
C PRO A 71 9.52 -2.99 7.07
N PHE A 72 8.19 -2.86 7.05
CA PHE A 72 7.37 -2.26 8.10
C PHE A 72 6.79 -3.29 9.10
N TRP A 73 7.12 -4.58 8.97
CA TRP A 73 6.51 -5.67 9.77
C TRP A 73 6.86 -5.63 11.27
N ALA A 74 8.08 -5.21 11.60
CA ALA A 74 8.69 -5.45 12.92
C ALA A 74 8.47 -4.33 13.93
N SER A 75 8.00 -3.16 13.50
CA SER A 75 7.93 -1.98 14.36
C SER A 75 6.48 -1.51 14.51
N PRO A 76 6.06 -1.08 15.72
CA PRO A 76 4.89 -0.23 15.86
C PRO A 76 5.21 1.15 15.27
N ILE A 77 5.32 1.21 13.94
CA ILE A 77 5.50 2.46 13.21
C ILE A 77 4.13 3.14 13.14
N GLY A 78 4.00 4.24 13.86
CA GLY A 78 2.80 5.06 13.89
C GLY A 78 1.80 4.66 14.97
N GLY A 79 1.18 5.68 15.55
CA GLY A 79 0.10 5.53 16.53
C GLY A 79 -1.19 5.04 15.89
N LEU A 80 -2.32 5.30 16.57
CA LEU A 80 -3.64 5.08 15.96
C LEU A 80 -3.74 5.90 14.66
N TYR A 81 -4.30 5.30 13.61
CA TYR A 81 -4.60 5.99 12.33
C TYR A 81 -3.37 6.41 11.51
N THR A 82 -2.34 5.56 11.43
CA THR A 82 -1.17 5.81 10.57
C THR A 82 -1.61 6.15 9.14
N LYS A 83 -1.17 7.31 8.65
CA LYS A 83 -1.38 7.78 7.28
C LYS A 83 -0.01 7.83 6.59
N PRO A 84 0.37 6.81 5.82
CA PRO A 84 1.61 6.84 5.07
C PRO A 84 1.67 8.09 4.18
N THR A 85 2.85 8.70 4.10
CA THR A 85 3.16 9.83 3.22
C THR A 85 4.58 9.65 2.73
N PHE A 86 4.81 9.96 1.47
CA PHE A 86 6.12 9.86 0.84
C PHE A 86 6.73 11.24 0.71
N ALA A 87 8.02 11.32 1.00
CA ALA A 87 8.85 12.47 0.72
C ALA A 87 10.16 11.93 0.12
N ASP A 88 10.41 12.25 -1.14
CA ASP A 88 11.75 12.06 -1.70
C ASP A 88 12.67 13.09 -1.05
N THR A 89 13.58 12.60 -0.22
CA THR A 89 14.57 13.44 0.48
C THR A 89 15.94 13.43 -0.19
N VAL A 90 16.11 12.60 -1.23
CA VAL A 90 17.41 12.33 -1.86
C VAL A 90 17.43 12.63 -3.37
N ASN A 91 16.34 13.17 -3.92
CA ASN A 91 16.26 13.69 -5.29
C ASN A 91 16.64 12.64 -6.34
N ARG A 92 16.30 11.37 -6.08
CA ARG A 92 16.42 10.28 -7.04
C ARG A 92 15.04 10.16 -7.67
N GLN A 93 14.91 10.62 -8.91
CA GLN A 93 13.65 10.62 -9.65
C GLN A 93 12.86 9.32 -9.43
N ILE A 94 11.78 9.42 -8.67
CA ILE A 94 10.72 8.41 -8.57
C ILE A 94 9.42 9.13 -8.94
N PHE A 95 9.19 9.31 -10.25
CA PHE A 95 7.91 9.62 -10.87
C PHE A 95 7.90 9.15 -12.32
#